data_AF-A0A5N3PDP3-F1
#
_entry.id   AF-A0A5N3PDP3-F1
#
_cell.length_a   1.000
_cell.length_b   1.000
_cell.length_c   1.000
_cell.angle_alpha   90.00
_cell.angle_beta   90.00
_cell.angle_gamma   90.00
#
_symmetry.space_group_name_H-M   'P 1'
#
loop_
_entity.id
_entity.type
_entity.pdbx_description
1 polymer ?
#
loop_
_entity_poly.entity_id
_entity_poly.type
_entity_poly.pdbx_seq_one_letter_code
_entity_poly.pdbx_strand_id
1 'polypeptide(L)' 'MSNHPEGERVVELVEHQGHKIRLRRTAADWIAFVARRRERPVVILASDREALLAKAFTWIDQEAGQPGKGSD' A
#
# COMPACT_ATOMS: atom_id res chain seq x y z
N MET A 1 -5.61 21.89 -25.53
CA MET A 1 -4.58 20.87 -25.25
C MET A 1 -4.58 20.65 -23.76
N SER A 2 -5.27 19.61 -23.28
CA SER A 2 -5.37 19.34 -21.84
C SER A 2 -4.10 18.62 -21.40
N ASN A 3 -3.19 19.34 -20.73
CA ASN A 3 -2.08 18.75 -19.98
C ASN A 3 -2.64 17.89 -18.84
N HIS A 4 -2.90 16.61 -19.12
CA HIS A 4 -2.88 15.61 -18.06
C HIS A 4 -1.42 15.17 -17.94
N PRO A 5 -0.71 15.47 -16.84
CA PRO A 5 0.59 14.84 -16.61
C PRO A 5 0.34 13.34 -16.61
N GLU A 6 1.12 12.61 -17.41
CA GLU A 6 0.96 11.17 -17.59
C GLU A 6 0.78 10.49 -16.24
N GLY A 7 -0.40 9.87 -16.16
CA GLY A 7 -1.06 9.61 -14.91
C GLY A 7 -0.23 8.73 -14.01
N GLU A 8 -0.18 9.17 -12.77
CA GLU A 8 -0.02 8.34 -11.61
C GLU A 8 -1.17 7.31 -11.57
N ARG A 9 -1.20 6.35 -12.51
CA ARG A 9 -2.25 5.33 -12.59
C ARG A 9 -2.07 4.44 -11.38
N VAL A 10 -2.82 4.75 -10.33
CA VAL A 10 -3.21 3.75 -9.34
C VAL A 10 -3.85 2.64 -10.16
N VAL A 11 -3.12 1.53 -10.28
CA VAL A 11 -3.55 0.38 -11.07
C VAL A 11 -4.75 -0.26 -10.37
N GLU A 12 -4.75 -0.21 -9.04
CA GLU A 12 -5.77 -0.83 -8.22
C GLU A 12 -5.80 -0.24 -6.81
N LEU A 13 -7.00 -0.18 -6.22
CA LEU A 13 -7.21 0.16 -4.82
C LEU A 13 -7.88 -1.04 -4.14
N VAL A 14 -7.23 -1.58 -3.12
CA VAL A 14 -7.74 -2.68 -2.30
C VAL A 14 -7.94 -2.19 -0.88
N GLU A 15 -9.06 -2.54 -0.24
CA GLU A 15 -9.30 -2.25 1.16
C GLU A 15 -9.17 -3.52 2.01
N HIS A 16 -8.42 -3.45 3.10
CA HIS A 16 -8.20 -4.58 3.99
C HIS A 16 -8.04 -4.11 5.44
N GLN A 17 -8.90 -4.58 6.34
CA GLN A 17 -8.89 -4.24 7.78
C GLN A 17 -8.79 -2.73 8.08
N GLY A 18 -9.50 -1.91 7.29
CA GLY A 18 -9.48 -0.45 7.43
C GLY A 18 -8.24 0.25 6.85
N HIS A 19 -7.31 -0.50 6.25
CA HIS A 19 -6.22 0.02 5.44
C HIS A 19 -6.63 0.10 3.98
N LYS A 20 -6.16 1.16 3.31
CA LYS A 20 -6.25 1.33 1.86
C LYS A 20 -4.90 0.99 1.25
N ILE A 21 -4.87 0.03 0.34
CA ILE A 21 -3.68 -0.41 -0.38
C ILE A 21 -3.79 0.11 -1.81
N ARG A 22 -2.95 1.06 -2.17
CA ARG A 22 -2.87 1.59 -3.55
C ARG A 22 -1.73 0.89 -4.27
N LEU A 23 -2.04 0.13 -5.31
CA LEU A 23 -1.05 -0.53 -6.14
C LEU A 23 -0.66 0.37 -7.32
N ARG A 24 0.64 0.47 -7.56
CA ARG A 24 1.21 1.15 -8.72
C ARG A 24 2.24 0.25 -9.37
N ARG A 25 2.14 0.10 -10.69
CA ARG A 25 3.16 -0.57 -11.49
C ARG A 25 4.17 0.48 -11.98
N THR A 26 5.45 0.19 -11.82
CA THR A 26 6.55 0.95 -12.41
C THR A 26 7.16 0.18 -13.58
N ALA A 27 8.20 0.73 -14.21
CA ALA A 27 8.88 0.08 -15.33
C ALA A 27 9.51 -1.28 -14.96
N ALA A 28 9.94 -1.45 -13.70
CA ALA A 28 10.65 -2.64 -13.23
C ALA A 28 9.91 -3.40 -12.11
N ASP A 29 9.11 -2.71 -11.30
CA ASP A 29 8.56 -3.26 -10.06
C ASP A 29 7.10 -2.84 -9.80
N TRP A 30 6.48 -3.52 -8.84
CA TRP A 30 5.21 -3.13 -8.23
C TRP A 30 5.44 -2.46 -6.87
N ILE A 31 4.65 -1.41 -6.63
CA ILE A 31 4.67 -0.62 -5.39
C ILE A 31 3.28 -0.65 -4.76
N ALA A 32 3.21 -0.97 -3.48
CA ALA A 32 2.00 -0.81 -2.66
C ALA A 32 2.19 0.34 -1.69
N PHE A 33 1.23 1.26 -1.67
CA PHE A 33 1.10 2.26 -0.62
C PHE A 33 -0.01 1.82 0.31
N VAL A 34 0.35 1.35 1.49
CA VAL A 34 -0.59 0.93 2.54
C VAL A 34 -0.82 2.11 3.47
N ALA A 35 -2.04 2.64 3.50
CA ALA A 35 -2.40 3.80 4.30
C ALA A 35 -3.56 3.47 5.23
N ARG A 36 -3.42 3.78 6.52
CA ARG A 36 -4.54 3.86 7.46
C ARG A 36 -4.89 5.31 7.75
N ARG A 37 -6.14 5.58 8.11
CA ARG A 37 -6.60 6.94 8.41
C ARG A 37 -5.75 7.56 9.53
N ARG A 38 -5.15 8.73 9.25
CA ARG A 38 -4.27 9.50 10.16
C ARG A 38 -2.89 8.89 10.44
N GLU A 39 -2.52 7.84 9.73
CA GLU A 39 -1.19 7.24 9.83
C GLU A 39 -0.35 7.54 8.58
N ARG A 40 0.97 7.48 8.74
CA ARG A 40 1.87 7.62 7.59
C ARG A 40 1.77 6.38 6.72
N PRO A 41 1.62 6.53 5.40
CA PRO A 41 1.56 5.38 4.51
C PRO A 41 2.89 4.64 4.52
N VAL A 42 2.82 3.31 4.51
CA VAL A 42 3.96 2.42 4.33
C VAL A 42 4.07 2.03 2.88
N VAL A 43 5.31 1.99 2.38
CA VAL A 43 5.62 1.62 0.99
C VAL A 43 6.24 0.24 0.98
N ILE A 44 5.65 -0.67 0.20
CA ILE A 44 6.14 -2.02 0.01
C ILE A 44 6.47 -2.21 -1.48
N LEU A 45 7.58 -2.90 -1.75
CA LEU A 45 8.06 -3.22 -3.10
C LEU A 45 8.04 -4.73 -3.33
N ALA A 46 7.64 -5.13 -4.54
CA ALA A 46 7.80 -6.48 -5.02
C ALA A 46 7.88 -6.51 -6.56
N SER A 47 8.47 -7.57 -7.09
CA SER A 47 8.64 -7.76 -8.53
C SER A 47 7.33 -8.12 -9.24
N ASP A 48 6.34 -8.63 -8.51
CA ASP A 48 5.03 -9.02 -9.02
C ASP A 48 3.88 -8.57 -8.11
N ARG A 49 2.67 -8.51 -8.68
CA ARG A 49 1.47 -8.03 -8.00
C ARG A 49 1.03 -8.94 -6.86
N GLU A 50 1.16 -10.25 -7.02
CA GLU A 50 0.65 -11.22 -6.04
C GLU A 50 1.53 -11.23 -4.78
N ALA A 51 2.85 -11.25 -4.95
CA ALA A 51 3.81 -11.10 -3.87
C ALA A 51 3.67 -9.73 -3.18
N LEU A 52 3.38 -8.67 -3.94
CA LEU A 52 3.14 -7.35 -3.35
C LEU A 52 1.92 -7.34 -2.42
N LEU A 53 0.80 -7.91 -2.88
CA LEU A 53 -0.42 -8.02 -2.08
C LEU A 53 -0.23 -8.92 -0.86
N ALA A 54 0.41 -10.08 -1.03
CA ALA A 54 0.71 -10.98 0.08
C ALA A 54 1.56 -10.30 1.16
N LYS A 55 2.60 -9.54 0.76
CA LYS A 55 3.41 -8.75 1.69
C LYS A 55 2.59 -7.65 2.37
N ALA A 56 1.74 -6.95 1.63
CA ALA A 56 0.90 -5.88 2.18
C ALA A 56 -0.12 -6.42 3.20
N PHE A 57 -0.79 -7.53 2.92
CA PHE A 57 -1.70 -8.16 3.88
C PHE A 57 -0.96 -8.66 5.12
N THR A 58 0.18 -9.35 4.93
CA THR A 58 1.01 -9.81 6.05
C THR A 58 1.43 -8.66 6.96
N TRP A 59 1.82 -7.52 6.38
CA TRP A 59 2.18 -6.32 7.14
C TRP A 59 0.97 -5.77 7.93
N ILE A 60 -0.20 -5.67 7.29
CA ILE A 60 -1.43 -5.21 7.96
C ILE A 60 -1.80 -6.14 9.13
N ASP A 61 -1.70 -7.45 8.93
CA ASP A 61 -1.98 -8.44 9.98
C ASP A 61 -1.03 -8.29 11.17
N GLN A 62 0.24 -8.00 10.91
CA GLN A 62 1.25 -7.75 11.95
C GLN A 62 1.00 -6.44 12.72
N GLU A 63 0.60 -5.36 12.04
CA GLU A 63 0.26 -4.09 12.68
C GLU A 63 -1.05 -4.18 13.47
N ALA A 64 -2.06 -4.88 12.93
CA ALA A 64 -3.32 -5.13 13.63
C ALA A 64 -3.14 -6.01 14.87
N GLY A 65 -2.11 -6.87 14.86
CA GLY A 65 -1.70 -7.71 15.99
C GLY A 65 -0.83 -6.99 17.03
N GLN A 66 -0.39 -5.76 16.79
CA GLN A 66 0.35 -4.96 17.78
C GLN A 66 -0.63 -4.06 18.57
N PRO A 67 -1.03 -4.43 19.80
CA PRO A 67 -1.63 -3.45 20.71
C PRO A 67 -0.62 -2.34 20.94
N GLY A 68 -1.05 -1.09 20.72
CA GLY A 68 -0.20 0.10 20.68
C GLY A 68 0.98 0.05 21.65
N LYS A 69 2.19 -0.04 21.09
CA LYS A 69 3.40 0.22 21.85
C LYS A 69 3.51 1.73 22.01
N GLY A 70 2.89 2.25 23.07
CA GLY A 70 2.85 3.68 23.38
C GLY A 70 1.92 4.06 24.53
N SER A 71 1.92 3.27 25.61
CA SER A 71 1.63 3.78 26.95
C SER A 71 2.93 3.69 27.75
N ASP A 72 3.64 4.81 27.87
CA ASP A 72 4.39 5.22 29.08
C ASP A 72 4.69 6.72 28.97
#